data_AF-A0A382NGY4-F1
#
_entry.id   AF-A0A382NGY4-F1
#
_cell.length_a   1.000
_cell.length_b   1.000
_cell.length_c   1.000
_cell.angle_alpha   90.00
_cell.angle_beta   90.00
_cell.angle_gamma   90.00
#
_symmetry.space_group_name_H-M   'P 1'
#
loop_
_entity.id
_entity.type
_entity.pdbx_description
1 polymer ?
#
loop_
_entity_poly.entity_id
_entity_poly.type
_entity_poly.pdbx_seq_one_letter_code
_entity_poly.pdbx_strand_id
1 'polypeptide(L)'
;MEIAATNMISDLATGVEKGVISDTSKENLHVVLFTDGQHNIDGASPLEMARQFKDSGVAMHTVGLGTVVPARDLAVLKTEAPGSVYPDARLTGQVILHDGMPSGKPFKVRIEHKGQVVWQQDFVTAQKLRKLPFDFPIKEIVTAEQAVQSRDIRYANLPLAFNIVVPPIEGEMKDDNNVGILRVNVVTQKPRILVIDGRPRWEFRYLRNLLERDKRWEANIVLCDWAAGRPILGPRGNGAGRFPATRELLFQYQLIVLGDVPPSVFTVGEMQWIRDYVQFNGGGFICIDGRMERLANFANPVTPLTDLFPVRFFGDRVLSSMKMRVRFRSAGGAQTPLMLAANTADNLTIWNDLPGPRWAAVTEALPG
;
A
#
# COMPACT_ATOMS: atom_id res chain seq x y z
N MET A 1 -22.93 31.77 -24.01
CA MET A 1 -22.05 31.44 -22.86
C MET A 1 -20.87 30.64 -23.39
N GLU A 2 -19.63 31.06 -23.13
CA GLU A 2 -18.43 30.34 -23.59
C GLU A 2 -18.02 29.32 -22.51
N ILE A 3 -17.99 28.03 -22.86
CA ILE A 3 -17.64 26.94 -21.94
C ILE A 3 -16.28 26.40 -22.39
N ALA A 4 -15.22 26.77 -21.69
CA ALA A 4 -13.85 26.34 -21.99
C ALA A 4 -13.48 25.07 -21.21
N ALA A 5 -12.85 24.11 -21.88
CA ALA A 5 -12.32 22.90 -21.26
C ALA A 5 -10.95 23.19 -20.61
N THR A 6 -10.81 22.94 -19.31
CA THR A 6 -9.61 23.25 -18.52
C THR A 6 -8.84 22.02 -18.01
N ASN A 7 -9.26 20.80 -18.37
CA ASN A 7 -8.68 19.53 -17.89
C ASN A 7 -8.32 18.57 -19.04
N MET A 8 -7.52 17.52 -18.74
CA MET A 8 -7.24 16.39 -19.67
C MET A 8 -8.46 15.47 -19.93
N ILE A 9 -9.63 15.88 -19.47
CA ILE A 9 -10.89 15.14 -19.59
C ILE A 9 -11.82 15.98 -20.48
N SER A 10 -12.28 15.37 -21.56
CA SER A 10 -13.14 15.94 -22.58
C SER A 10 -14.56 15.41 -22.40
N ASP A 11 -15.38 16.18 -21.68
CA ASP A 11 -16.81 15.97 -21.56
C ASP A 11 -17.56 16.88 -22.54
N LEU A 12 -17.99 16.29 -23.67
CA LEU A 12 -18.74 16.98 -24.71
C LEU A 12 -20.24 17.05 -24.40
N ALA A 13 -20.73 16.33 -23.38
CA ALA A 13 -22.15 16.19 -23.09
C ALA A 13 -22.62 17.19 -22.03
N THR A 14 -22.07 17.07 -20.81
CA THR A 14 -22.58 17.80 -19.64
C THR A 14 -22.45 19.32 -19.78
N GLY A 15 -21.38 19.79 -20.43
CA GLY A 15 -21.15 21.22 -20.66
C GLY A 15 -22.22 21.82 -21.57
N VAL A 16 -22.54 21.14 -22.67
CA VAL A 16 -23.51 21.62 -23.65
C VAL A 16 -24.93 21.57 -23.07
N GLU A 17 -25.29 20.51 -22.35
CA GLU A 17 -26.59 20.39 -21.67
C GLU A 17 -26.82 21.53 -20.68
N LYS A 18 -25.82 21.85 -19.84
CA LYS A 18 -25.93 22.97 -18.89
C LYS A 18 -26.12 24.30 -19.61
N GLY A 19 -25.42 24.51 -20.73
CA GLY A 19 -25.57 25.72 -21.53
C GLY A 19 -27.00 25.88 -22.07
N VAL A 20 -27.57 24.80 -22.63
CA VAL A 20 -28.94 24.78 -23.17
C VAL A 20 -29.99 24.93 -22.07
N ILE A 21 -29.83 24.26 -20.92
CA ILE A 21 -30.77 24.35 -19.78
C ILE A 21 -30.75 25.74 -19.12
N SER A 22 -29.60 26.41 -19.13
CA SER A 22 -29.46 27.75 -18.55
C SER A 22 -30.09 28.87 -19.38
N ASP A 23 -30.44 28.60 -20.64
CA ASP A 23 -31.01 29.59 -21.54
C ASP A 23 -32.55 29.48 -21.58
N THR A 24 -33.22 30.41 -20.91
CA THR A 24 -34.69 30.49 -20.83
C THR A 24 -35.37 31.14 -22.04
N SER A 25 -34.63 31.44 -23.11
CA SER A 25 -35.18 32.08 -24.31
C SER A 25 -35.95 31.08 -25.20
N LYS A 26 -37.21 31.42 -25.54
CA LYS A 26 -38.14 30.55 -26.30
C LYS A 26 -37.99 30.61 -27.83
N GLU A 27 -36.91 31.19 -28.34
CA GLU A 27 -36.71 31.34 -29.79
C GLU A 27 -35.49 30.52 -30.25
N ASN A 28 -35.72 29.66 -31.24
CA ASN A 28 -34.77 28.87 -32.05
C ASN A 28 -33.33 28.84 -31.52
N LEU A 29 -33.09 27.98 -30.54
CA LEU A 29 -31.76 27.77 -29.99
C LEU A 29 -30.91 26.94 -30.97
N HIS A 30 -29.76 27.47 -31.37
CA HIS A 30 -28.78 26.79 -32.22
C HIS A 30 -27.49 26.55 -31.44
N VAL A 31 -27.02 25.30 -31.42
CA VAL A 31 -25.75 24.92 -30.80
C VAL A 31 -24.72 24.69 -31.89
N VAL A 32 -23.61 25.42 -31.87
CA VAL A 32 -22.46 25.16 -32.75
C VAL A 32 -21.33 24.57 -31.90
N LEU A 33 -20.99 23.30 -32.14
CA LEU A 33 -19.95 22.59 -31.41
C LEU A 33 -18.70 22.48 -32.29
N PHE A 34 -17.61 23.15 -31.87
CA PHE A 34 -16.28 22.93 -32.42
C PHE A 34 -15.57 21.87 -31.59
N THR A 35 -15.23 20.73 -32.18
CA THR A 35 -14.65 19.59 -31.44
C THR A 35 -13.79 18.70 -32.32
N ASP A 36 -12.78 18.07 -31.74
CA ASP A 36 -12.00 16.98 -32.33
C ASP A 36 -12.63 15.59 -32.14
N GLY A 37 -13.80 15.54 -31.49
CA GLY A 37 -14.59 14.33 -31.30
C GLY A 37 -14.05 13.39 -30.21
N GLN A 38 -13.00 13.77 -29.47
CA GLN A 38 -12.44 12.92 -28.42
C GLN A 38 -13.20 13.06 -27.10
N HIS A 39 -14.37 12.42 -26.99
CA HIS A 39 -15.06 12.25 -25.71
C HIS A 39 -14.44 11.10 -24.92
N ASN A 40 -13.91 11.39 -23.72
CA ASN A 40 -13.14 10.41 -22.93
C ASN A 40 -13.59 10.26 -21.47
N ILE A 41 -14.82 10.67 -21.14
CA ILE A 41 -15.43 10.48 -19.81
C ILE A 41 -16.49 9.38 -19.87
N ASP A 42 -16.56 8.57 -18.81
CA ASP A 42 -17.67 7.64 -18.60
C ASP A 42 -18.87 8.43 -18.04
N GLY A 43 -19.97 8.50 -18.78
CA GLY A 43 -21.13 9.31 -18.38
C GLY A 43 -22.12 9.58 -19.51
N ALA A 44 -22.66 10.81 -19.53
CA ALA A 44 -23.66 11.24 -20.51
C ALA A 44 -23.08 11.13 -21.93
N SER A 45 -23.73 10.32 -22.78
CA SER A 45 -23.26 10.11 -24.14
C SER A 45 -23.57 11.33 -25.01
N PRO A 46 -22.58 11.87 -25.76
CA PRO A 46 -22.84 12.96 -26.72
C PRO A 46 -23.88 12.58 -27.78
N LEU A 47 -24.00 11.29 -28.10
CA LEU A 47 -25.01 10.76 -29.02
C LEU A 47 -26.42 10.80 -28.43
N GLU A 48 -26.57 10.57 -27.13
CA GLU A 48 -27.86 10.64 -26.44
C GLU A 48 -28.28 12.10 -26.24
N MET A 49 -27.34 12.96 -25.85
CA MET A 49 -27.55 14.42 -25.79
C MET A 49 -28.02 14.99 -27.14
N ALA A 50 -27.39 14.59 -28.25
CA ALA A 50 -27.81 15.01 -29.58
C ALA A 50 -29.25 14.55 -29.94
N ARG A 51 -29.69 13.38 -29.47
CA ARG A 51 -31.09 12.94 -29.64
C ARG A 51 -32.05 13.78 -28.81
N GLN A 52 -31.73 14.07 -27.56
CA GLN A 52 -32.57 14.91 -26.70
C GLN A 52 -32.74 16.33 -27.27
N PHE A 53 -31.69 16.89 -27.85
CA PHE A 53 -31.75 18.20 -28.50
C PHE A 53 -32.64 18.19 -29.74
N LYS A 54 -32.60 17.11 -30.53
CA LYS A 54 -33.53 16.92 -31.65
C LYS A 54 -34.99 16.90 -31.19
N ASP A 55 -35.29 16.18 -30.10
CA ASP A 55 -36.65 16.10 -29.56
C ASP A 55 -37.12 17.44 -28.96
N SER A 56 -36.18 18.24 -28.47
CA SER A 56 -36.43 19.58 -27.91
C SER A 56 -36.43 20.71 -28.96
N GLY A 57 -36.25 20.38 -30.24
CA GLY A 57 -36.23 21.36 -31.34
C GLY A 57 -34.96 22.22 -31.42
N VAL A 58 -33.88 21.81 -30.74
CA VAL A 58 -32.59 22.51 -30.73
C VAL A 58 -31.72 22.00 -31.87
N ALA A 59 -31.31 22.89 -32.78
CA ALA A 59 -30.47 22.52 -33.91
C ALA A 59 -28.99 22.50 -33.51
N MET A 60 -28.34 21.35 -33.65
CA MET A 60 -26.92 21.16 -33.35
C MET A 60 -26.08 21.06 -34.63
N HIS A 61 -25.07 21.91 -34.76
CA HIS A 61 -24.12 21.93 -35.86
C HIS A 61 -22.72 21.61 -35.32
N THR A 62 -22.11 20.52 -35.78
CA THR A 62 -20.77 20.12 -35.35
C THR A 62 -19.73 20.47 -36.40
N VAL A 63 -18.73 21.25 -36.03
CA VAL A 63 -17.53 21.51 -36.84
C VAL A 63 -16.39 20.67 -36.28
N GLY A 64 -16.02 19.64 -37.03
CA GLY A 64 -14.88 18.79 -36.70
C GLY A 64 -13.56 19.55 -36.86
N LEU A 65 -12.76 19.60 -35.81
CA LEU A 65 -11.41 20.17 -35.82
C LEU A 65 -10.37 19.07 -35.67
N GLY A 66 -9.28 19.13 -36.43
CA GLY A 66 -8.20 18.14 -36.34
C GLY A 66 -8.17 17.15 -37.50
N THR A 67 -7.33 16.12 -37.37
CA THR A 67 -7.04 15.17 -38.44
C THR A 67 -7.83 13.88 -38.28
N VAL A 68 -8.44 13.42 -39.38
CA VAL A 68 -9.19 12.14 -39.44
C VAL A 68 -8.25 10.92 -39.34
N VAL A 69 -6.97 11.12 -39.65
CA VAL A 69 -5.93 10.09 -39.56
C VAL A 69 -5.28 10.21 -38.19
N PRO A 70 -5.22 9.13 -37.39
CA PRO A 70 -4.52 9.14 -36.12
C PRO A 70 -3.05 9.52 -36.33
N ALA A 71 -2.50 10.25 -35.36
CA ALA A 71 -1.11 10.64 -35.40
C ALA A 71 -0.21 9.39 -35.44
N ARG A 72 0.71 9.33 -36.41
CA ARG A 72 1.73 8.30 -36.51
C ARG A 72 2.78 8.55 -35.44
N ASP A 73 2.54 7.98 -34.27
CA ASP A 73 3.23 8.38 -33.04
C ASP A 73 3.32 7.19 -32.09
N LEU A 74 4.50 6.97 -31.50
CA LEU A 74 4.63 6.12 -30.32
C LEU A 74 4.77 7.05 -29.12
N ALA A 75 3.98 6.77 -28.07
CA ALA A 75 4.05 7.58 -26.87
C ALA A 75 4.04 6.67 -25.65
N VAL A 76 5.01 6.89 -24.76
CA VAL A 76 5.01 6.26 -23.44
C VAL A 76 4.06 7.05 -22.55
N LEU A 77 2.87 6.52 -22.29
CA LEU A 77 1.87 7.22 -21.50
C LEU A 77 2.14 7.11 -20.00
N LYS A 78 2.44 5.90 -19.54
CA LYS A 78 2.59 5.61 -18.11
C LYS A 78 3.40 4.34 -17.91
N THR A 79 4.12 4.27 -16.79
CA THR A 79 4.72 3.02 -16.33
C THR A 79 4.15 2.66 -14.96
N GLU A 80 3.72 1.41 -14.81
CA GLU A 80 3.14 0.87 -13.59
C GLU A 80 4.09 -0.18 -13.01
N ALA A 81 4.56 0.06 -11.79
CA ALA A 81 5.33 -0.89 -11.01
C ALA A 81 5.12 -0.62 -9.51
N PRO A 82 5.50 -1.54 -8.62
CA PRO A 82 5.48 -1.29 -7.19
C PRO A 82 6.33 -0.07 -6.83
N GLY A 83 5.76 0.89 -6.09
CA GLY A 83 6.48 2.08 -5.65
C GLY A 83 7.62 1.79 -4.67
N SER A 84 7.61 0.60 -4.04
CA SER A 84 8.66 0.18 -3.13
C SER A 84 8.94 -1.33 -3.20
N VAL A 85 10.22 -1.70 -3.15
CA VAL A 85 10.70 -3.08 -3.30
C VAL A 85 11.91 -3.34 -2.39
N TYR A 86 12.22 -4.61 -2.13
CA TYR A 86 13.41 -5.00 -1.38
C TYR A 86 14.66 -5.10 -2.29
N PRO A 87 15.88 -5.01 -1.74
CA PRO A 87 17.13 -5.05 -2.50
C PRO A 87 17.32 -6.31 -3.36
N ASP A 88 16.75 -7.44 -2.95
CA ASP A 88 16.85 -8.73 -3.63
C ASP A 88 15.65 -9.05 -4.52
N ALA A 89 14.69 -8.13 -4.62
CA ALA A 89 13.48 -8.32 -5.40
C ALA A 89 13.76 -8.29 -6.92
N ARG A 90 12.81 -8.83 -7.68
CA ARG A 90 12.68 -8.60 -9.12
C ARG A 90 11.64 -7.53 -9.35
N LEU A 91 11.98 -6.52 -10.15
CA LEU A 91 11.04 -5.46 -10.46
C LEU A 91 10.17 -5.90 -11.63
N THR A 92 8.88 -6.09 -11.35
CA THR A 92 7.87 -6.47 -12.34
C THR A 92 6.88 -5.33 -12.50
N GLY A 93 6.50 -5.06 -13.75
CA GLY A 93 5.61 -3.95 -14.06
C GLY A 93 5.14 -3.96 -15.51
N GLN A 94 4.44 -2.90 -15.89
CA GLN A 94 3.90 -2.73 -17.23
C GLN A 94 4.18 -1.31 -17.73
N VAL A 95 4.66 -1.20 -18.96
CA VAL A 95 4.71 0.06 -19.70
C VAL A 95 3.43 0.18 -20.52
N ILE A 96 2.65 1.24 -20.27
CA ILE A 96 1.48 1.61 -21.06
C ILE A 96 1.96 2.50 -22.20
N LEU A 97 1.85 1.97 -23.41
CA LEU A 97 2.32 2.61 -24.62
C LEU A 97 1.14 2.82 -25.57
N HIS A 98 1.01 4.03 -26.10
CA HIS A 98 0.11 4.33 -27.20
C HIS A 98 0.86 4.11 -28.52
N ASP A 99 0.30 3.26 -29.37
CA ASP A 99 0.86 2.94 -30.69
C ASP A 99 -0.09 3.45 -31.78
N GLY A 100 0.26 4.59 -32.38
CA GLY A 100 -0.39 5.14 -33.56
C GLY A 100 0.31 4.77 -34.88
N MET A 101 1.36 3.94 -34.84
CA MET A 101 2.18 3.63 -36.01
C MET A 101 1.58 2.50 -36.86
N PRO A 102 1.71 2.52 -38.20
CA PRO A 102 1.28 1.42 -39.07
C PRO A 102 1.76 0.06 -38.57
N SER A 103 0.88 -0.94 -38.58
CA SER A 103 1.20 -2.26 -38.05
C SER A 103 2.34 -2.94 -38.82
N GLY A 104 3.16 -3.72 -38.13
CA GLY A 104 4.25 -4.51 -38.74
C GLY A 104 5.64 -3.87 -38.67
N LYS A 105 5.79 -2.68 -38.08
CA LYS A 105 7.10 -2.07 -37.85
C LYS A 105 7.71 -2.60 -36.54
N PRO A 106 8.95 -3.13 -36.55
CA PRO A 106 9.63 -3.54 -35.34
C PRO A 106 10.13 -2.32 -34.55
N PHE A 107 10.02 -2.38 -33.23
CA PHE A 107 10.51 -1.35 -32.33
C PHE A 107 11.06 -1.96 -31.05
N LYS A 108 11.91 -1.21 -30.34
CA LYS A 108 12.55 -1.69 -29.11
C LYS A 108 12.08 -0.85 -27.94
N VAL A 109 11.85 -1.49 -26.80
CA VAL A 109 11.66 -0.78 -25.54
C VAL A 109 12.87 -1.07 -24.68
N ARG A 110 13.53 -0.02 -24.19
CA ARG A 110 14.68 -0.11 -23.28
C ARG A 110 14.31 0.50 -21.94
N ILE A 111 14.76 -0.14 -20.87
CA ILE A 111 14.76 0.44 -19.54
C ILE A 111 16.21 0.69 -19.16
N GLU A 112 16.52 1.91 -18.76
CA GLU A 112 17.86 2.39 -18.48
C GLU A 112 17.97 2.92 -17.05
N HIS A 113 19.09 2.63 -16.39
CA HIS A 113 19.46 3.23 -15.12
C HIS A 113 20.79 3.95 -15.29
N LYS A 114 20.82 5.29 -15.10
CA LYS A 114 22.02 6.14 -15.31
C LYS A 114 22.74 5.88 -16.65
N GLY A 115 21.97 5.64 -17.72
CA GLY A 115 22.49 5.38 -19.07
C GLY A 115 22.93 3.93 -19.34
N GLN A 116 22.81 3.02 -18.37
CA GLN A 116 23.01 1.58 -18.59
C GLN A 116 21.68 0.89 -18.87
N VAL A 117 21.60 0.14 -19.96
CA VAL A 117 20.41 -0.65 -20.31
C VAL A 117 20.28 -1.85 -19.37
N VAL A 118 19.24 -1.87 -18.55
CA VAL A 118 18.95 -2.94 -17.59
C VAL A 118 17.98 -3.98 -18.15
N TRP A 119 17.17 -3.58 -19.12
CA TRP A 119 16.22 -4.45 -19.80
C TRP A 119 15.94 -3.94 -21.21
N GLN A 120 15.80 -4.86 -22.17
CA GLN A 120 15.43 -4.55 -23.54
C GLN A 120 14.56 -5.66 -24.11
N GLN A 121 13.50 -5.29 -24.83
CA GLN A 121 12.70 -6.24 -25.61
C GLN A 121 12.24 -5.63 -26.93
N ASP A 122 12.18 -6.48 -27.96
CA ASP A 122 11.71 -6.13 -29.29
C ASP A 122 10.21 -6.42 -29.39
N PHE A 123 9.46 -5.47 -29.96
CA PHE A 123 8.02 -5.53 -30.20
C PHE A 123 7.70 -5.13 -31.64
N VAL A 124 6.46 -5.38 -32.08
CA VAL A 124 5.98 -5.03 -33.42
C VAL A 124 4.73 -4.19 -33.29
N THR A 125 4.61 -3.09 -34.05
CA THR A 125 3.47 -2.17 -34.00
C THR A 125 2.14 -2.83 -34.41
N ALA A 126 1.05 -2.42 -33.76
CA ALA A 126 -0.30 -2.97 -33.90
C ALA A 126 -1.43 -1.92 -33.84
N GLN A 127 -1.12 -0.62 -33.91
CA GLN A 127 -2.10 0.49 -33.95
C GLN A 127 -3.13 0.46 -32.80
N LYS A 128 -2.69 0.24 -31.57
CA LYS A 128 -3.58 0.19 -30.39
C LYS A 128 -2.85 0.53 -29.11
N LEU A 129 -3.61 0.79 -28.04
CA LEU A 129 -3.04 0.87 -26.69
C LEU A 129 -2.45 -0.48 -26.27
N ARG A 130 -1.20 -0.48 -25.80
CA ARG A 130 -0.47 -1.68 -25.38
C ARG A 130 -0.03 -1.61 -23.94
N LYS A 131 -0.09 -2.76 -23.27
CA LYS A 131 0.53 -2.99 -21.97
C LYS A 131 1.69 -3.95 -22.17
N LEU A 132 2.91 -3.45 -22.04
CA LEU A 132 4.14 -4.21 -22.27
C LEU A 132 4.72 -4.62 -20.91
N PRO A 133 4.68 -5.91 -20.54
CA PRO A 133 5.24 -6.36 -19.27
C PRO A 133 6.76 -6.33 -19.31
N PHE A 134 7.38 -5.98 -18.19
CA PHE A 134 8.82 -6.11 -17.98
C PHE A 134 9.11 -6.83 -16.66
N ASP A 135 10.26 -7.51 -16.61
CA ASP A 135 10.76 -8.20 -15.42
C ASP A 135 12.30 -8.23 -15.46
N PHE A 136 12.94 -7.65 -14.45
CA PHE A 136 14.39 -7.73 -14.29
C PHE A 136 14.82 -7.70 -12.81
N PRO A 137 15.96 -8.33 -12.46
CA PRO A 137 16.48 -8.27 -11.11
C PRO A 137 17.15 -6.92 -10.82
N ILE A 138 16.90 -6.34 -9.63
CA ILE A 138 17.50 -5.05 -9.23
C ILE A 138 18.69 -5.20 -8.28
N LYS A 139 19.00 -6.42 -7.83
CA LYS A 139 20.02 -6.70 -6.81
C LYS A 139 21.40 -6.12 -7.13
N GLU A 140 21.86 -6.29 -8.35
CA GLU A 140 23.19 -5.83 -8.78
C GLU A 140 23.25 -4.30 -8.82
N ILE A 141 22.18 -3.65 -9.30
CA ILE A 141 22.04 -2.19 -9.36
C ILE A 141 22.06 -1.61 -7.95
N VAL A 142 21.29 -2.20 -7.03
CA VAL A 142 21.26 -1.77 -5.62
C VAL A 142 22.63 -1.92 -4.96
N THR A 143 23.32 -3.04 -5.22
CA THR A 143 24.66 -3.29 -4.66
C THR A 143 25.68 -2.28 -5.18
N ALA A 144 25.63 -1.95 -6.48
CA ALA A 144 26.50 -0.94 -7.09
C ALA A 144 26.24 0.46 -6.50
N GLU A 145 24.97 0.86 -6.37
CA GLU A 145 24.61 2.15 -5.78
C GLU A 145 24.99 2.25 -4.29
N GLN A 146 24.82 1.17 -3.52
CA GLN A 146 25.24 1.12 -2.12
C GLN A 146 26.76 1.18 -1.95
N ALA A 147 27.54 0.65 -2.91
CA ALA A 147 29.00 0.71 -2.87
C ALA A 147 29.54 2.12 -3.14
N VAL A 148 28.84 2.91 -3.95
CA VAL A 148 29.20 4.31 -4.26
C VAL A 148 28.82 5.26 -3.11
N GLN A 149 27.79 4.92 -2.33
CA GLN A 149 27.37 5.72 -1.17
C GLN A 149 28.33 5.54 0.03
N SER A 150 28.74 6.65 0.63
CA SER A 150 29.63 6.70 1.81
C SER A 150 29.11 5.80 2.94
N ARG A 151 30.01 5.00 3.54
CA ARG A 151 29.69 4.00 4.58
C ARG A 151 28.96 4.56 5.82
N ASP A 152 29.01 5.87 6.04
CA ASP A 152 28.49 6.55 7.24
C ASP A 152 27.00 6.93 7.15
N ILE A 153 26.39 6.96 5.96
CA ILE A 153 24.95 7.30 5.80
C ILE A 153 24.23 6.14 5.12
N ARG A 154 23.84 5.13 5.90
CA ARG A 154 22.95 4.06 5.42
C ARG A 154 21.52 4.60 5.40
N TYR A 155 21.11 5.19 4.28
CA TYR A 155 19.70 5.54 4.09
C TYR A 155 18.83 4.27 4.17
N ALA A 156 17.77 4.32 4.96
CA ALA A 156 16.77 3.25 5.04
C ALA A 156 16.08 3.00 3.67
N ASN A 157 16.12 4.01 2.81
CA ASN A 157 15.45 4.09 1.52
C ASN A 157 16.45 4.52 0.45
N LEU A 158 16.61 3.71 -0.60
CA LEU A 158 17.43 4.02 -1.77
C LEU A 158 16.49 4.30 -2.96
N PRO A 159 16.26 5.58 -3.33
CA PRO A 159 15.44 5.90 -4.48
C PRO A 159 16.20 5.57 -5.77
N LEU A 160 15.61 4.72 -6.61
CA LEU A 160 16.09 4.42 -7.95
C LEU A 160 15.15 5.05 -8.99
N ALA A 161 15.75 5.63 -10.02
CA ALA A 161 15.05 6.13 -11.19
C ALA A 161 15.46 5.32 -12.42
N PHE A 162 14.46 4.89 -13.19
CA PHE A 162 14.63 4.17 -14.44
C PHE A 162 14.00 4.99 -15.57
N ASN A 163 14.74 5.17 -16.65
CA ASN A 163 14.25 5.82 -17.86
C ASN A 163 13.78 4.73 -18.81
N ILE A 164 12.50 4.78 -19.19
CA ILE A 164 11.94 3.94 -20.24
C ILE A 164 12.11 4.73 -21.53
N VAL A 165 12.84 4.18 -22.49
CA VAL A 165 13.15 4.81 -23.77
C VAL A 165 12.68 3.91 -24.89
N VAL A 166 11.89 4.47 -25.78
CA VAL A 166 11.53 3.87 -27.06
C VAL A 166 12.34 4.61 -28.14
N PRO A 167 13.30 3.96 -28.82
CA PRO A 167 14.02 4.63 -29.90
C PRO A 167 13.05 5.06 -31.01
N PRO A 168 13.21 6.27 -31.56
CA PRO A 168 12.30 6.79 -32.56
C PRO A 168 12.31 5.92 -33.81
N ILE A 169 11.15 5.79 -34.44
CA ILE A 169 10.96 4.98 -35.65
C ILE A 169 10.76 5.90 -36.86
N GLU A 170 11.27 5.48 -38.02
CA GLU A 170 11.04 6.19 -39.27
C GLU A 170 9.55 6.38 -39.58
N GLY A 171 9.15 7.65 -39.78
CA GLY A 171 7.78 8.06 -40.07
C GLY A 171 6.92 8.42 -38.85
N GLU A 172 7.54 8.50 -37.67
CA GLU A 172 6.98 9.06 -36.45
C GLU A 172 6.93 10.60 -36.50
N MET A 173 5.85 11.19 -35.98
CA MET A 173 5.64 12.64 -35.99
C MET A 173 6.25 13.38 -34.80
N LYS A 174 6.38 12.72 -33.65
CA LYS A 174 6.98 13.27 -32.43
C LYS A 174 7.90 12.23 -31.81
N ASP A 175 9.11 12.64 -31.46
CA ASP A 175 10.13 11.78 -30.86
C ASP A 175 10.41 12.12 -29.38
N ASP A 176 9.82 13.20 -28.87
CA ASP A 176 10.01 13.72 -27.51
C ASP A 176 9.14 13.04 -26.44
N ASN A 177 8.07 12.37 -26.86
CA ASN A 177 7.08 11.64 -26.04
C ASN A 177 7.41 10.15 -25.87
N ASN A 178 8.58 9.72 -26.34
CA ASN A 178 9.07 8.35 -26.27
C ASN A 178 9.83 8.02 -24.97
N VAL A 179 9.74 8.89 -23.96
CA VAL A 179 10.45 8.76 -22.69
C VAL A 179 9.47 8.71 -21.52
N GLY A 180 9.61 7.69 -20.68
CA GLY A 180 8.92 7.57 -19.39
C GLY A 180 9.90 7.49 -18.22
N ILE A 181 9.51 7.95 -17.03
CA ILE A 181 10.32 7.83 -15.82
C ILE A 181 9.58 6.93 -14.83
N LEU A 182 10.23 5.84 -14.43
CA LEU A 182 9.79 4.97 -13.34
C LEU A 182 10.66 5.22 -12.11
N ARG A 183 10.01 5.63 -11.02
CA ARG A 183 10.66 5.81 -9.72
C ARG A 183 10.28 4.65 -8.79
N VAL A 184 11.29 4.03 -8.20
CA VAL A 184 11.12 2.91 -7.27
C VAL A 184 11.95 3.18 -6.04
N ASN A 185 11.35 3.07 -4.86
CA ASN A 185 12.07 3.19 -3.60
C ASN A 185 12.51 1.82 -3.07
N VAL A 186 13.81 1.58 -3.00
CA VAL A 186 14.34 0.33 -2.47
C VAL A 186 14.53 0.43 -0.95
N VAL A 187 13.79 -0.37 -0.19
CA VAL A 187 13.87 -0.39 1.28
C VAL A 187 15.05 -1.27 1.70
N THR A 188 16.17 -0.63 2.04
CA THR A 188 17.43 -1.34 2.34
C THR A 188 17.44 -1.95 3.73
N GLN A 189 16.63 -1.42 4.65
CA GLN A 189 16.54 -1.92 6.02
C GLN A 189 15.40 -2.92 6.17
N LYS A 190 15.72 -4.05 6.80
CA LYS A 190 14.70 -5.02 7.19
C LYS A 190 13.87 -4.44 8.33
N PRO A 191 12.54 -4.61 8.30
CA PRO A 191 11.72 -4.25 9.44
C PRO A 191 12.21 -5.00 10.68
N ARG A 192 12.55 -4.28 11.74
CA ARG A 192 12.93 -4.81 13.04
C ARG A 192 11.68 -4.96 13.90
N ILE A 193 11.51 -6.15 14.47
CA ILE A 193 10.38 -6.51 15.33
C ILE A 193 10.92 -6.85 16.71
N LEU A 194 10.39 -6.22 17.75
CA LEU A 194 10.73 -6.52 19.14
C LEU A 194 9.61 -7.37 19.73
N VAL A 195 9.92 -8.60 20.13
CA VAL A 195 8.98 -9.47 20.83
C VAL A 195 9.42 -9.60 22.28
N ILE A 196 8.52 -9.30 23.21
CA ILE A 196 8.80 -9.35 24.64
C ILE A 196 7.83 -10.34 25.27
N ASP A 197 8.32 -11.39 25.93
CA ASP A 197 7.45 -12.33 26.62
C ASP A 197 8.04 -12.77 27.97
N GLY A 198 7.16 -13.15 28.89
CA GLY A 198 7.55 -13.52 30.24
C GLY A 198 7.96 -14.98 30.36
N ARG A 199 7.44 -15.84 29.48
CA ARG A 199 7.62 -17.30 29.53
C ARG A 199 7.56 -17.91 28.12
N PRO A 200 8.21 -19.07 27.89
CA PRO A 200 8.17 -19.75 26.60
C PRO A 200 6.84 -20.49 26.40
N ARG A 201 5.75 -19.74 26.18
CA ARG A 201 4.41 -20.26 25.87
C ARG A 201 4.24 -20.65 24.40
N TRP A 202 3.11 -21.24 24.06
CA TRP A 202 2.83 -21.66 22.68
C TRP A 202 2.85 -20.47 21.72
N GLU A 203 2.20 -19.37 22.09
CA GLU A 203 2.15 -18.13 21.30
C GLU A 203 3.56 -17.61 21.02
N PHE A 204 4.40 -17.54 22.06
CA PHE A 204 5.81 -17.18 21.94
C PHE A 204 6.57 -18.11 20.99
N ARG A 205 6.41 -19.43 21.15
CA ARG A 205 7.09 -20.43 20.30
C ARG A 205 6.69 -20.29 18.84
N TYR A 206 5.40 -20.10 18.55
CA TYR A 206 4.89 -19.92 17.19
C TYR A 206 5.39 -18.60 16.59
N LEU A 207 5.31 -17.49 17.32
CA LEU A 207 5.80 -16.19 16.86
C LEU A 207 7.31 -16.21 16.62
N ARG A 208 8.10 -16.74 17.54
CA ARG A 208 9.54 -16.89 17.36
C ARG A 208 9.85 -17.68 16.09
N ASN A 209 9.27 -18.87 15.94
CA ASN A 209 9.56 -19.73 14.80
C ASN A 209 9.11 -19.08 13.47
N LEU A 210 7.98 -18.37 13.46
CA LEU A 210 7.51 -17.63 12.29
C LEU A 210 8.49 -16.52 11.92
N LEU A 211 8.89 -15.74 12.92
CA LEU A 211 9.72 -14.56 12.74
C LEU A 211 11.18 -14.93 12.39
N GLU A 212 11.75 -15.96 13.00
CA GLU A 212 13.10 -16.43 12.69
C GLU A 212 13.19 -17.10 11.32
N ARG A 213 12.10 -17.70 10.84
CA ARG A 213 12.08 -18.41 9.54
C ARG A 213 12.08 -17.46 8.36
N ASP A 214 11.36 -16.34 8.45
CA ASP A 214 11.28 -15.37 7.36
C ASP A 214 12.42 -14.34 7.46
N LYS A 215 13.24 -14.29 6.41
CA LYS A 215 14.43 -13.44 6.34
C LYS A 215 14.12 -11.98 6.00
N ARG A 216 12.86 -11.63 5.71
CA ARG A 216 12.46 -10.26 5.32
C ARG A 216 12.48 -9.29 6.48
N TRP A 217 12.28 -9.76 7.71
CA TRP A 217 12.36 -8.97 8.93
C TRP A 217 13.53 -9.42 9.82
N GLU A 218 13.88 -8.59 10.79
CA GLU A 218 14.83 -8.90 11.86
C GLU A 218 14.06 -8.94 13.18
N ALA A 219 14.02 -10.10 13.84
CA ALA A 219 13.32 -10.23 15.11
C ALA A 219 14.30 -10.20 16.28
N ASN A 220 14.11 -9.28 17.21
CA ASN A 220 14.74 -9.29 18.52
C ASN A 220 13.75 -9.86 19.53
N ILE A 221 14.10 -11.00 20.13
CA ILE A 221 13.19 -11.77 20.98
C ILE A 221 13.73 -11.74 22.40
N VAL A 222 13.05 -10.99 23.26
CA VAL A 222 13.40 -10.80 24.66
C VAL A 222 12.47 -11.66 25.51
N LEU A 223 13.02 -12.74 26.06
CA LEU A 223 12.32 -13.59 27.01
C LEU A 223 12.78 -13.23 28.43
N CYS A 224 11.85 -13.01 29.34
CA CYS A 224 12.22 -12.73 30.73
C CYS A 224 12.92 -13.93 31.39
N ASP A 225 14.01 -13.64 32.08
CA ASP A 225 14.60 -14.55 33.05
C ASP A 225 13.79 -14.55 34.35
N TRP A 226 13.90 -15.63 35.13
CA TRP A 226 13.19 -15.76 36.40
C TRP A 226 14.20 -15.79 37.55
N ALA A 227 14.20 -14.72 38.36
CA ALA A 227 15.03 -14.60 39.54
C ALA A 227 14.15 -14.37 40.78
N ALA A 228 14.38 -15.14 41.85
CA ALA A 228 13.60 -15.04 43.09
C ALA A 228 12.07 -15.05 42.89
N GLY A 229 11.58 -15.85 41.94
CA GLY A 229 10.14 -15.98 41.63
C GLY A 229 9.52 -14.79 40.88
N ARG A 230 10.33 -13.82 40.44
CA ARG A 230 9.86 -12.66 39.65
C ARG A 230 10.51 -12.67 38.26
N PRO A 231 9.76 -12.33 37.19
CA PRO A 231 10.34 -12.16 35.86
C PRO A 231 11.17 -10.89 35.82
N ILE A 232 12.32 -10.94 35.15
CA ILE A 232 13.20 -9.81 34.85
C ILE A 232 13.55 -9.83 33.36
N LEU A 233 13.60 -8.68 32.70
CA LEU A 233 13.92 -8.57 31.28
C LEU A 233 15.41 -8.80 30.94
N GLY A 234 16.26 -9.05 31.94
CA GLY A 234 17.70 -9.17 31.74
C GLY A 234 18.39 -7.83 31.39
N PRO A 235 19.63 -7.87 30.88
CA PRO A 235 20.42 -6.67 30.61
C PRO A 235 19.86 -5.85 29.44
N ARG A 236 19.96 -4.52 29.54
CA ARG A 236 19.59 -3.61 28.45
C ARG A 236 20.71 -3.50 27.42
N GLY A 237 20.36 -3.32 26.15
CA GLY A 237 21.34 -3.12 25.09
C GLY A 237 20.77 -3.22 23.68
N ASN A 238 21.63 -3.07 22.67
CA ASN A 238 21.28 -3.18 21.25
C ASN A 238 21.45 -4.61 20.69
N GLY A 239 21.77 -5.58 21.54
CA GLY A 239 21.99 -6.97 21.13
C GLY A 239 20.71 -7.80 21.07
N ALA A 240 20.76 -8.91 20.34
CA ALA A 240 19.69 -9.90 20.34
C ALA A 240 19.42 -10.42 21.77
N GLY A 241 18.16 -10.61 22.11
CA GLY A 241 17.74 -11.04 23.44
C GLY A 241 17.76 -9.95 24.51
N ARG A 242 18.03 -8.69 24.15
CA ARG A 242 18.10 -7.57 25.09
C ARG A 242 17.06 -6.51 24.75
N PHE A 243 16.45 -5.95 25.80
CA PHE A 243 15.59 -4.79 25.65
C PHE A 243 16.43 -3.53 25.36
N PRO A 244 16.01 -2.63 24.45
CA PRO A 244 16.78 -1.45 24.07
C PRO A 244 17.18 -0.58 25.27
N ALA A 245 18.44 -0.14 25.30
CA ALA A 245 18.97 0.66 26.40
C ALA A 245 18.63 2.16 26.30
N THR A 246 18.21 2.62 25.12
CA THR A 246 17.85 4.02 24.88
C THR A 246 16.58 4.12 24.05
N ARG A 247 15.93 5.28 24.11
CA ARG A 247 14.73 5.61 23.33
C ARG A 247 14.99 5.50 21.82
N GLU A 248 16.15 5.98 21.37
CA GLU A 248 16.52 6.01 19.94
C GLU A 248 16.66 4.59 19.39
N LEU A 249 17.19 3.66 20.20
CA LEU A 249 17.28 2.25 19.82
C LEU A 249 15.89 1.59 19.75
N LEU A 250 14.97 1.95 20.65
CA LEU A 250 13.59 1.47 20.61
C LEU A 250 12.85 1.99 19.36
N PHE A 251 13.15 3.20 18.91
CA PHE A 251 12.46 3.82 17.78
C PHE A 251 12.88 3.22 16.42
N GLN A 252 13.95 2.44 16.38
CA GLN A 252 14.37 1.70 15.18
C GLN A 252 13.46 0.51 14.84
N TYR A 253 12.61 0.06 15.78
CA TYR A 253 11.69 -1.05 15.56
C TYR A 253 10.42 -0.57 14.84
N GLN A 254 9.84 -1.40 13.96
CA GLN A 254 8.57 -1.09 13.27
C GLN A 254 7.36 -1.71 13.98
N LEU A 255 7.61 -2.73 14.81
CA LEU A 255 6.58 -3.40 15.59
C LEU A 255 7.14 -3.83 16.94
N ILE A 256 6.40 -3.55 18.01
CA ILE A 256 6.62 -4.12 19.34
C ILE A 256 5.45 -5.05 19.66
N VAL A 257 5.77 -6.31 19.96
CA VAL A 257 4.81 -7.32 20.44
C VAL A 257 5.05 -7.55 21.93
N LEU A 258 4.09 -7.13 22.74
CA LEU A 258 4.09 -7.31 24.18
C LEU A 258 3.27 -8.56 24.55
N GLY A 259 3.95 -9.55 25.12
CA GLY A 259 3.35 -10.79 25.61
C GLY A 259 2.88 -10.72 27.07
N ASP A 260 2.80 -11.88 27.72
CA ASP A 260 2.28 -12.05 29.09
C ASP A 260 3.36 -11.71 30.15
N VAL A 261 3.69 -10.42 30.24
CA VAL A 261 4.68 -9.86 31.18
C VAL A 261 4.00 -8.93 32.21
N PRO A 262 4.52 -8.82 33.44
CA PRO A 262 4.01 -7.84 34.39
C PRO A 262 4.65 -6.45 34.16
N PRO A 263 3.97 -5.33 34.45
CA PRO A 263 4.55 -3.98 34.28
C PRO A 263 5.85 -3.76 35.05
N SER A 264 6.05 -4.48 36.16
CA SER A 264 7.24 -4.40 37.01
C SER A 264 8.55 -4.79 36.32
N VAL A 265 8.51 -5.41 35.13
CA VAL A 265 9.74 -5.74 34.38
C VAL A 265 10.34 -4.51 33.69
N PHE A 266 9.53 -3.48 33.48
CA PHE A 266 9.91 -2.22 32.86
C PHE A 266 10.10 -1.14 33.90
N THR A 267 11.00 -0.21 33.62
CA THR A 267 11.04 1.07 34.34
C THR A 267 9.93 1.99 33.85
N VAL A 268 9.58 3.02 34.64
CA VAL A 268 8.62 4.05 34.23
C VAL A 268 9.07 4.76 32.94
N GLY A 269 10.37 5.05 32.82
CA GLY A 269 10.94 5.65 31.61
C GLY A 269 10.84 4.74 30.39
N GLU A 270 11.07 3.44 30.53
CA GLU A 270 10.93 2.47 29.42
C GLU A 270 9.48 2.37 28.94
N MET A 271 8.51 2.39 29.85
CA MET A 271 7.10 2.45 29.50
C MET A 271 6.73 3.76 28.79
N GLN A 272 7.32 4.88 29.19
CA GLN A 272 7.16 6.16 28.47
C GLN A 272 7.77 6.07 27.06
N TRP A 273 8.92 5.41 26.87
CA TRP A 273 9.49 5.24 25.53
C TRP A 273 8.58 4.43 24.61
N ILE A 274 7.95 3.37 25.12
CA ILE A 274 6.98 2.57 24.35
C ILE A 274 5.73 3.40 24.02
N ARG A 275 5.25 4.23 24.95
CA ARG A 275 4.15 5.18 24.68
C ARG A 275 4.53 6.15 23.57
N ASP A 276 5.66 6.82 23.71
CA ASP A 276 6.15 7.80 22.74
C ASP A 276 6.41 7.17 21.37
N TYR A 277 6.86 5.92 21.35
CA TYR A 277 7.07 5.14 20.14
C TYR A 277 5.77 4.98 19.33
N VAL A 278 4.65 4.69 19.99
CA VAL A 278 3.36 4.59 19.30
C VAL A 278 2.82 5.97 18.95
N GLN A 279 2.85 6.91 19.90
CA GLN A 279 2.22 8.23 19.73
C GLN A 279 2.93 9.14 18.73
N PHE A 280 4.26 9.17 18.73
CA PHE A 280 5.05 10.12 17.93
C PHE A 280 5.76 9.48 16.75
N ASN A 281 6.23 8.23 16.88
CA ASN A 281 6.96 7.54 15.83
C ASN A 281 6.06 6.69 14.91
N GLY A 282 4.75 6.58 15.23
CA GLY A 282 3.79 5.80 14.45
C GLY A 282 4.08 4.30 14.45
N GLY A 283 4.78 3.82 15.47
CA GLY A 283 5.19 2.43 15.58
C GLY A 283 4.02 1.48 15.87
N GLY A 284 4.08 0.28 15.31
CA GLY A 284 3.07 -0.75 15.57
C GLY A 284 3.21 -1.32 16.98
N PHE A 285 2.09 -1.51 17.68
CA PHE A 285 2.07 -2.13 19.00
C PHE A 285 1.00 -3.21 19.05
N ILE A 286 1.39 -4.42 19.43
CA ILE A 286 0.48 -5.56 19.58
C ILE A 286 0.63 -6.10 21.00
N CYS A 287 -0.50 -6.35 21.65
CA CYS A 287 -0.55 -7.02 22.94
C CYS A 287 -1.15 -8.41 22.79
N ILE A 288 -0.50 -9.41 23.38
CA ILE A 288 -0.97 -10.79 23.42
C ILE A 288 -1.00 -11.23 24.87
N ASP A 289 -2.19 -11.21 25.47
CA ASP A 289 -2.37 -11.69 26.83
C ASP A 289 -2.17 -13.20 26.93
N GLY A 290 -1.96 -13.70 28.14
CA GLY A 290 -1.69 -15.12 28.40
C GLY A 290 -2.39 -15.64 29.63
N ARG A 291 -2.00 -16.85 30.06
CA ARG A 291 -2.61 -17.53 31.21
C ARG A 291 -2.46 -16.77 32.52
N MET A 292 -1.47 -15.89 32.65
CA MET A 292 -1.31 -15.08 33.86
C MET A 292 -2.12 -13.78 33.81
N GLU A 293 -2.80 -13.50 32.69
CA GLU A 293 -3.77 -12.42 32.52
C GLU A 293 -3.19 -11.06 32.91
N ARG A 294 -1.90 -10.86 32.60
CA ARG A 294 -1.13 -9.71 33.08
C ARG A 294 -1.37 -8.46 32.26
N LEU A 295 -1.98 -8.57 31.09
CA LEU A 295 -2.16 -7.44 30.21
C LEU A 295 -3.01 -6.34 30.84
N ALA A 296 -4.06 -6.71 31.57
CA ALA A 296 -4.92 -5.76 32.28
C ALA A 296 -4.15 -4.90 33.31
N ASN A 297 -3.01 -5.39 33.82
CA ASN A 297 -2.17 -4.63 34.76
C ASN A 297 -1.51 -3.40 34.11
N PHE A 298 -1.37 -3.38 32.78
CA PHE A 298 -0.89 -2.23 32.02
C PHE A 298 -1.97 -1.21 31.69
N ALA A 299 -3.24 -1.53 31.95
CA ALA A 299 -4.37 -0.62 31.73
C ALA A 299 -4.74 0.16 33.00
N ASN A 300 -3.86 0.19 34.00
CA ASN A 300 -4.05 0.96 35.23
C ASN A 300 -3.68 2.43 34.99
N PRO A 301 -4.44 3.44 35.44
CA PRO A 301 -4.09 4.86 35.27
C PRO A 301 -2.66 5.26 35.70
N VAL A 302 -2.01 4.45 36.56
CA VAL A 302 -0.62 4.68 37.01
C VAL A 302 0.42 4.31 35.94
N THR A 303 0.10 3.44 34.96
CA THR A 303 1.04 2.99 33.93
C THR A 303 1.00 3.88 32.69
N PRO A 304 2.14 4.37 32.16
CA PRO A 304 2.17 5.20 30.95
C PRO A 304 1.58 4.56 29.69
N LEU A 305 1.46 3.23 29.68
CA LEU A 305 0.96 2.43 28.55
C LEU A 305 -0.56 2.36 28.46
N THR A 306 -1.29 2.83 29.48
CA THR A 306 -2.75 2.73 29.53
C THR A 306 -3.42 3.41 28.32
N ASP A 307 -2.86 4.54 27.89
CA ASP A 307 -3.38 5.31 26.75
C ASP A 307 -3.17 4.62 25.39
N LEU A 308 -2.38 3.54 25.33
CA LEU A 308 -2.15 2.78 24.10
C LEU A 308 -3.22 1.70 23.86
N PHE A 309 -3.98 1.34 24.89
CA PHE A 309 -5.01 0.31 24.74
C PHE A 309 -6.25 0.91 24.06
N PRO A 310 -6.78 0.28 22.99
CA PRO A 310 -7.98 0.76 22.31
C PRO A 310 -9.27 0.54 23.12
N VAL A 311 -9.14 0.02 24.35
CA VAL A 311 -10.26 -0.35 25.20
C VAL A 311 -9.96 0.03 26.66
N ARG A 312 -11.01 0.37 27.38
CA ARG A 312 -10.99 0.56 28.83
C ARG A 312 -11.48 -0.70 29.53
N PHE A 313 -10.69 -1.23 30.45
CA PHE A 313 -11.03 -2.42 31.21
C PHE A 313 -11.92 -2.08 32.42
N PHE A 314 -12.97 -2.87 32.66
CA PHE A 314 -13.84 -2.74 33.83
C PHE A 314 -13.46 -3.68 34.98
N GLY A 315 -12.19 -3.66 35.38
CA GLY A 315 -11.67 -4.47 36.50
C GLY A 315 -11.96 -5.98 36.35
N ASP A 316 -12.30 -6.64 37.46
CA ASP A 316 -12.48 -8.09 37.55
C ASP A 316 -13.77 -8.65 36.90
N ARG A 317 -14.49 -7.84 36.11
CA ARG A 317 -15.66 -8.34 35.37
C ARG A 317 -15.21 -9.21 34.20
N VAL A 318 -15.11 -10.51 34.50
CA VAL A 318 -14.72 -11.55 33.56
C VAL A 318 -15.89 -12.46 33.24
N LEU A 319 -16.12 -12.71 31.94
CA LEU A 319 -17.07 -13.71 31.46
C LEU A 319 -16.34 -15.05 31.34
N SER A 320 -16.29 -15.86 32.42
CA SER A 320 -15.56 -17.15 32.45
C SER A 320 -16.46 -18.40 32.41
N SER A 321 -17.76 -18.25 32.69
CA SER A 321 -18.70 -19.37 32.84
C SER A 321 -19.55 -19.67 31.59
N MET A 322 -19.45 -18.84 30.54
CA MET A 322 -20.20 -19.04 29.30
C MET A 322 -19.40 -19.87 28.30
N LYS A 323 -20.05 -20.81 27.61
CA LYS A 323 -19.52 -21.43 26.39
C LYS A 323 -19.52 -20.39 25.27
N MET A 324 -18.53 -19.50 25.29
CA MET A 324 -18.35 -18.49 24.26
C MET A 324 -17.94 -19.16 22.95
N ARG A 325 -18.38 -18.60 21.82
CA ARG A 325 -17.89 -18.96 20.49
C ARG A 325 -17.55 -17.69 19.74
N VAL A 326 -16.44 -17.72 19.02
CA VAL A 326 -16.08 -16.64 18.11
C VAL A 326 -16.73 -16.92 16.77
N ARG A 327 -17.39 -15.92 16.19
CA ARG A 327 -17.93 -15.98 14.83
C ARG A 327 -17.58 -14.70 14.11
N PHE A 328 -17.21 -14.82 12.85
CA PHE A 328 -17.06 -13.64 12.00
C PHE A 328 -18.43 -13.00 11.77
N ARG A 329 -18.45 -11.67 11.76
CA ARG A 329 -19.58 -10.94 11.20
C ARG A 329 -19.39 -10.88 9.69
N SER A 330 -20.42 -11.22 8.91
CA SER A 330 -20.43 -11.10 7.44
C SER A 330 -19.26 -11.83 6.75
N ALA A 331 -18.72 -11.27 5.68
CA ALA A 331 -17.60 -11.81 4.89
C ALA A 331 -16.21 -11.70 5.57
N GLY A 332 -16.14 -11.37 6.87
CA GLY A 332 -14.87 -11.17 7.58
C GLY A 332 -13.94 -12.38 7.54
N GLY A 333 -14.49 -13.60 7.46
CA GLY A 333 -13.71 -14.84 7.34
C GLY A 333 -13.11 -15.10 5.96
N ALA A 334 -13.38 -14.26 4.95
CA ALA A 334 -12.83 -14.42 3.60
C ALA A 334 -11.52 -13.65 3.37
N GLN A 335 -11.00 -12.97 4.39
CA GLN A 335 -9.74 -12.24 4.26
C GLN A 335 -8.54 -13.19 4.25
N THR A 336 -7.58 -12.95 3.35
CA THR A 336 -6.39 -13.80 3.17
C THR A 336 -5.65 -14.16 4.47
N PRO A 337 -5.42 -13.24 5.44
CA PRO A 337 -4.73 -13.58 6.68
C PRO A 337 -5.51 -14.52 7.62
N LEU A 338 -6.83 -14.64 7.43
CA LEU A 338 -7.74 -15.43 8.25
C LEU A 338 -8.17 -16.74 7.56
N MET A 339 -7.60 -17.06 6.40
CA MET A 339 -7.88 -18.28 5.64
C MET A 339 -6.99 -19.44 6.14
N LEU A 340 -7.61 -20.39 6.85
CA LEU A 340 -7.02 -21.65 7.29
C LEU A 340 -7.23 -22.78 6.28
N ALA A 341 -8.14 -22.59 5.33
CA ALA A 341 -8.43 -23.49 4.21
C ALA A 341 -8.54 -22.66 2.91
N ALA A 342 -8.39 -23.33 1.75
CA ALA A 342 -8.42 -22.65 0.45
C ALA A 342 -9.82 -22.09 0.10
N ASN A 343 -10.88 -22.75 0.57
CA ASN A 343 -12.27 -22.37 0.35
C ASN A 343 -12.83 -21.63 1.57
N THR A 344 -13.57 -20.55 1.33
CA THR A 344 -14.21 -19.75 2.39
C THR A 344 -15.22 -20.56 3.21
N ALA A 345 -15.99 -21.47 2.59
CA ALA A 345 -16.97 -22.28 3.32
C ALA A 345 -16.30 -23.23 4.33
N ASP A 346 -15.21 -23.89 3.90
CA ASP A 346 -14.43 -24.77 4.76
C ASP A 346 -13.70 -23.96 5.85
N ASN A 347 -13.17 -22.78 5.50
CA ASN A 347 -12.55 -21.87 6.46
C ASN A 347 -13.53 -21.48 7.59
N LEU A 348 -14.75 -21.07 7.23
CA LEU A 348 -15.78 -20.72 8.22
C LEU A 348 -16.16 -21.90 9.10
N THR A 349 -16.20 -23.12 8.55
CA THR A 349 -16.46 -24.33 9.33
C THR A 349 -15.37 -24.55 10.37
N ILE A 350 -14.09 -24.48 9.97
CA ILE A 350 -12.94 -24.59 10.89
C ILE A 350 -13.05 -23.54 12.00
N TRP A 351 -13.26 -22.26 11.66
CA TRP A 351 -13.38 -21.19 12.64
C TRP A 351 -14.55 -21.37 13.61
N ASN A 352 -15.69 -21.90 13.15
CA ASN A 352 -16.88 -22.14 13.98
C ASN A 352 -16.72 -23.34 14.93
N ASP A 353 -15.85 -24.28 14.58
CA ASP A 353 -15.54 -25.48 15.37
C ASP A 353 -14.38 -25.27 16.36
N LEU A 354 -13.58 -24.22 16.19
CA LEU A 354 -12.54 -23.87 17.15
C LEU A 354 -13.13 -23.61 18.54
N PRO A 355 -12.46 -24.07 19.61
CA PRO A 355 -12.89 -23.78 20.96
C PRO A 355 -12.86 -22.27 21.18
N GLY A 356 -13.96 -21.72 21.69
CA GLY A 356 -14.00 -20.32 22.08
C GLY A 356 -13.09 -20.02 23.27
N PRO A 357 -12.89 -18.74 23.58
CA PRO A 357 -12.06 -18.33 24.70
C PRO A 357 -12.65 -18.86 26.01
N ARG A 358 -11.76 -19.23 26.95
CA ARG A 358 -12.19 -19.70 28.29
C ARG A 358 -12.74 -18.56 29.15
N TRP A 359 -12.31 -17.34 28.84
CA TRP A 359 -12.76 -16.14 29.50
C TRP A 359 -12.70 -14.94 28.55
N ALA A 360 -13.48 -13.91 28.82
CA ALA A 360 -13.37 -12.62 28.15
C ALA A 360 -13.47 -11.47 29.17
N ALA A 361 -12.59 -10.48 29.06
CA ALA A 361 -12.72 -9.23 29.81
C ALA A 361 -13.91 -8.43 29.29
N VAL A 362 -14.70 -7.86 30.20
CA VAL A 362 -15.66 -6.82 29.84
C VAL A 362 -14.92 -5.50 29.70
N THR A 363 -14.96 -4.94 28.50
CA THR A 363 -14.29 -3.68 28.16
C THR A 363 -15.24 -2.71 27.48
N GLU A 364 -14.90 -1.43 27.54
CA GLU A 364 -15.52 -0.38 26.73
C GLU A 364 -14.55 0.00 25.62
N ALA A 365 -15.04 0.09 24.39
CA ALA A 365 -14.25 0.61 23.29
C ALA A 365 -13.99 2.10 23.51
N LEU A 366 -12.72 2.51 23.47
CA LEU A 366 -12.36 3.91 23.50
C LEU A 366 -12.46 4.48 22.07
N PRO A 367 -12.78 5.79 21.92
CA PRO A 367 -12.72 6.44 20.62
C PRO A 367 -11.26 6.40 20.13
N GLY A 368 -11.07 5.79 18.97
CA GLY A 368 -9.79 5.66 18.27
C GLY A 368 -9.83 6.32 16.91
#